data_AF-A0A538NSZ1-F1
#
_entry.id   AF-A0A538NSZ1-F1
#
_cell.length_a   1.000
_cell.length_b   1.000
_cell.length_c   1.000
_cell.angle_alpha   90.00
_cell.angle_beta   90.00
_cell.angle_gamma   90.00
#
_symmetry.space_group_name_H-M   'P 1'
#
loop_
_entity.id
_entity.type
_entity.pdbx_description
1 polymer ?
#
loop_
_entity_poly.entity_id
_entity_poly.type
_entity_poly.pdbx_seq_one_letter_code
_entity_poly.pdbx_strand_id
1 'polypeptide(L)'
;MEPYKPRAFRFIELCRFGKWQMKLYGIACLGEFPRTELPAAAKKIAVTELAKFEPNDFYLGFIGAHDGRNAALIFISPKKWRR
;
A
#
# COMPACT_ATOMS: atom_id res chain seq x y z
N MET A 1 -4.51 25.03 13.20
CA MET A 1 -4.09 23.62 13.09
C MET A 1 -5.33 22.78 13.42
N GLU A 2 -5.76 21.88 12.54
CA GLU A 2 -6.88 20.99 12.91
C GLU A 2 -6.42 20.01 14.00
N PRO A 3 -7.29 19.63 14.96
CA PRO A 3 -6.94 18.65 15.98
C PRO A 3 -6.66 17.28 15.34
N TYR A 4 -5.73 16.53 15.96
CA TYR A 4 -5.44 15.17 15.52
C TYR A 4 -6.68 14.30 15.64
N LYS A 5 -6.99 13.56 14.56
CA LYS A 5 -8.03 12.54 14.54
C LYS A 5 -7.43 11.23 14.00
N PRO A 6 -7.62 10.09 14.69
CA PRO A 6 -7.23 8.79 14.16
C PRO A 6 -7.88 8.52 12.81
N ARG A 7 -7.12 7.89 11.90
CA ARG A 7 -7.60 7.46 10.58
C ARG A 7 -7.93 5.98 10.63
N ALA A 8 -8.94 5.57 9.88
CA ALA A 8 -9.23 4.15 9.74
C ALA A 8 -8.06 3.46 9.02
N PHE A 9 -7.55 2.38 9.60
CA PHE A 9 -6.53 1.53 9.01
C PHE A 9 -7.12 0.13 8.82
N ARG A 10 -7.14 -0.35 7.57
CA ARG A 10 -7.78 -1.62 7.21
C ARG A 10 -6.86 -2.46 6.36
N PHE A 11 -6.77 -3.75 6.69
CA PHE A 11 -6.27 -4.75 5.76
C PHE A 11 -7.29 -4.89 4.63
N ILE A 12 -6.83 -4.85 3.38
CA ILE A 12 -7.68 -4.95 2.20
C ILE A 12 -7.58 -6.36 1.62
N GLU A 13 -6.37 -6.78 1.22
CA GLU A 13 -6.16 -8.09 0.60
C GLU A 13 -4.68 -8.49 0.59
N LEU A 14 -4.42 -9.77 0.27
CA LEU A 14 -3.11 -10.26 -0.15
C LEU A 14 -3.03 -10.16 -1.68
N CYS A 15 -2.05 -9.41 -2.17
CA CYS A 15 -1.79 -9.27 -3.60
C CYS A 15 -0.60 -10.13 -4.02
N ARG A 16 -0.65 -10.68 -5.23
CA ARG A 16 0.48 -11.38 -5.85
C ARG A 16 0.90 -10.69 -7.15
N PHE A 17 2.19 -10.37 -7.27
CA PHE A 17 2.77 -9.73 -8.46
C PHE A 17 4.05 -10.49 -8.86
N GLY A 18 3.93 -11.43 -9.80
CA GLY A 18 5.03 -12.35 -10.10
C GLY A 18 5.41 -13.19 -8.87
N LYS A 19 6.67 -13.05 -8.42
CA LYS A 19 7.17 -13.70 -7.19
C LYS A 19 6.76 -12.95 -5.91
N TRP A 20 6.38 -11.67 -6.03
CA TRP A 20 6.03 -10.84 -4.87
C TRP A 20 4.69 -11.25 -4.25
N GLN A 21 4.68 -11.37 -2.92
CA GLN A 21 3.47 -11.47 -2.11
C GLN A 21 3.38 -10.24 -1.20
N MET A 22 2.35 -9.43 -1.40
CA MET A 22 2.23 -8.10 -0.80
C MET A 22 0.95 -7.99 0.01
N LYS A 23 1.04 -7.44 1.22
CA LYS A 23 -0.16 -7.08 2.00
C LYS A 23 -0.60 -5.68 1.60
N LEU A 24 -1.84 -5.52 1.13
CA LEU A 24 -2.41 -4.22 0.84
C LEU A 24 -3.20 -3.71 2.05
N TYR A 25 -2.84 -2.51 2.51
CA TYR A 25 -3.53 -1.79 3.57
C TYR A 25 -4.10 -0.48 3.05
N GLY A 26 -5.31 -0.16 3.49
CA GLY A 26 -5.99 1.10 3.24
C GLY A 26 -5.95 2.00 4.46
N ILE A 27 -5.71 3.28 4.25
CA ILE A 27 -5.79 4.31 5.29
C ILE A 27 -6.77 5.38 4.81
N ALA A 28 -7.86 5.59 5.53
CA ALA A 28 -8.92 6.51 5.11
C ALA A 28 -8.99 7.74 6.01
N CYS A 29 -8.90 8.94 5.42
CA CYS A 29 -9.16 10.19 6.12
C CYS A 29 -10.65 10.39 6.41
N LEU A 30 -11.53 9.84 5.56
CA LEU A 30 -12.98 9.90 5.67
C LEU A 30 -13.54 8.49 5.50
N GLY A 31 -14.45 8.09 6.39
CA GLY A 31 -15.04 6.75 6.38
C GLY A 31 -14.10 5.65 6.87
N GLU A 32 -14.51 4.41 6.63
CA GLU A 32 -13.81 3.21 7.11
C GLU A 32 -12.79 2.66 6.11
N PHE A 33 -13.04 2.86 4.81
CA PHE A 33 -12.23 2.36 3.71
C PHE A 33 -11.81 3.51 2.78
N PRO A 34 -10.64 3.42 2.13
CA PRO A 34 -10.26 4.38 1.10
C PRO A 34 -11.22 4.31 -0.09
N ARG A 35 -11.32 5.39 -0.87
CA ARG A 35 -12.00 5.43 -2.17
C ARG A 35 -11.61 4.22 -3.02
N THR A 36 -12.61 3.56 -3.61
CA THR A 36 -12.49 2.25 -4.28
C THR A 36 -11.45 2.21 -5.41
N GLU A 37 -11.27 3.34 -6.09
CA GLU A 37 -10.28 3.51 -7.16
C GLU A 37 -8.84 3.48 -6.63
N LEU A 38 -8.61 3.82 -5.36
CA LEU A 38 -7.27 3.97 -4.81
C LEU A 38 -6.57 2.62 -4.58
N PRO A 39 -7.19 1.59 -3.95
CA PRO A 39 -6.62 0.24 -3.94
C PRO A 39 -6.36 -0.32 -5.34
N ALA A 40 -7.24 -0.04 -6.31
CA ALA A 40 -7.04 -0.47 -7.69
C ALA A 40 -5.83 0.22 -8.34
N ALA A 41 -5.68 1.53 -8.15
CA ALA A 41 -4.50 2.29 -8.61
C ALA A 41 -3.21 1.81 -7.92
N ALA A 42 -3.27 1.52 -6.62
CA ALA A 42 -2.14 0.99 -5.86
C ALA A 42 -1.64 -0.35 -6.42
N LYS A 43 -2.54 -1.26 -6.81
CA LYS A 43 -2.17 -2.52 -7.46
C LYS A 43 -1.50 -2.30 -8.82
N LYS A 44 -1.98 -1.35 -9.63
CA LYS A 44 -1.36 -1.01 -10.92
C LYS A 44 0.05 -0.43 -10.76
N ILE A 45 0.22 0.52 -9.83
CA ILE A 45 1.52 1.12 -9.53
C ILE A 45 2.48 0.07 -8.95
N ALA A 46 1.98 -0.84 -8.12
CA ALA A 46 2.79 -1.91 -7.56
C ALA A 46 3.44 -2.81 -8.61
N VAL A 47 2.74 -3.13 -9.71
CA VAL A 47 3.34 -3.89 -10.82
C VAL A 47 4.58 -3.20 -11.37
N THR A 48 4.49 -1.89 -11.62
CA THR A 48 5.58 -1.10 -12.21
C THR A 48 6.73 -0.89 -11.24
N GLU A 49 6.44 -0.56 -9.97
CA GLU A 49 7.49 -0.25 -9.00
C GLU A 49 8.21 -1.51 -8.52
N LEU A 50 7.51 -2.64 -8.36
CA LEU A 50 8.13 -3.90 -7.92
C LEU A 50 9.12 -4.46 -8.94
N ALA A 51 8.97 -4.13 -10.22
CA ALA A 51 9.91 -4.49 -11.27
C ALA A 51 11.27 -3.78 -11.14
N LYS A 52 11.34 -2.67 -10.41
CA LYS A 52 12.56 -1.88 -10.21
C LYS A 52 13.41 -2.35 -9.03
N PHE A 53 12.89 -3.25 -8.21
CA PHE A 53 13.64 -3.76 -7.06
C PHE A 53 14.56 -4.90 -7.47
N GLU A 54 15.79 -4.84 -6.95
CA GLU A 54 16.72 -5.96 -7.00
C GLU A 54 16.09 -7.26 -6.46
N PRO A 55 16.53 -8.43 -6.94
CA PRO A 55 16.12 -9.72 -6.41
C PRO A 55 16.17 -9.75 -4.88
N ASN A 56 15.14 -10.36 -4.29
CA ASN A 56 14.97 -10.44 -2.84
C ASN A 56 14.67 -11.89 -2.47
N ASP A 57 15.37 -12.44 -1.48
CA ASP A 57 15.22 -13.84 -1.07
C ASP A 57 13.78 -14.23 -0.72
N PHE A 58 12.98 -13.29 -0.23
CA PHE A 58 11.63 -13.57 0.27
C PHE A 58 10.51 -13.10 -0.64
N TYR A 59 10.77 -12.08 -1.47
CA TYR A 59 9.74 -11.43 -2.29
C TYR A 59 8.46 -11.08 -1.47
N LEU A 60 8.62 -10.55 -0.25
CA LEU A 60 7.52 -10.14 0.62
C LEU A 60 7.50 -8.63 0.82
N GLY A 61 6.32 -8.05 1.09
CA GLY A 61 6.24 -6.63 1.42
C GLY A 61 4.83 -6.12 1.69
N PHE A 62 4.73 -4.79 1.66
CA PHE A 62 3.52 -4.04 1.97
C PHE A 62 3.23 -3.01 0.89
N ILE A 63 1.95 -2.80 0.62
CA ILE A 63 1.43 -1.69 -0.16
C ILE A 63 0.49 -0.91 0.76
N GLY A 64 0.66 0.40 0.82
CA GLY A 64 -0.26 1.28 1.50
C GLY A 64 -0.97 2.21 0.54
N ALA A 65 -2.29 2.19 0.59
CA ALA A 65 -3.18 3.11 -0.11
C ALA A 65 -3.73 4.12 0.90
N HIS A 66 -3.08 5.29 0.97
CA HIS A 66 -3.43 6.33 1.91
C HIS A 66 -4.30 7.39 1.23
N ASP A 67 -5.58 7.39 1.60
CA ASP A 67 -6.61 8.31 1.12
C ASP A 67 -6.71 9.52 2.05
N GLY A 68 -5.98 10.58 1.72
CA GLY A 68 -6.03 11.86 2.42
C GLY A 68 -7.17 12.75 1.92
N ARG A 69 -7.49 13.81 2.67
CA ARG A 69 -8.57 14.75 2.35
C ARG A 69 -8.43 15.36 0.94
N ASN A 70 -7.24 15.85 0.60
CA ASN A 70 -6.98 16.59 -0.64
C ASN A 70 -5.97 15.88 -1.56
N ALA A 71 -5.39 14.77 -1.11
CA ALA A 71 -4.36 14.05 -1.84
C ALA A 71 -4.35 12.58 -1.42
N ALA A 72 -4.04 11.71 -2.36
CA ALA A 72 -3.79 10.31 -2.10
C ALA A 72 -2.30 10.01 -2.22
N LEU A 73 -1.80 9.10 -1.39
CA LEU A 73 -0.43 8.63 -1.40
C LEU A 73 -0.44 7.10 -1.51
N ILE A 74 0.40 6.57 -2.39
CA ILE A 74 0.66 5.14 -2.48
C ILE A 74 2.12 4.92 -2.11
N PHE A 75 2.36 3.99 -1.19
CA PHE A 75 3.71 3.60 -0.81
C PHE A 75 3.88 2.08 -0.97
N ILE A 76 5.06 1.69 -1.45
CA ILE A 76 5.42 0.30 -1.71
C ILE A 76 6.71 0.02 -0.95
N SER A 77 6.63 -0.95 -0.05
CA SER A 77 7.73 -1.30 0.83
C SER A 77 8.01 -2.81 0.72
N PRO A 78 8.94 -3.21 -0.15
CA PRO A 78 9.45 -4.57 -0.13
C PRO A 78 10.29 -4.76 1.14
N LYS A 79 10.03 -5.86 1.82
CA LYS A 79 10.73 -6.24 3.04
C LYS A 79 12.13 -6.69 2.68
N LYS A 80 13.14 -5.87 2.99
CA LYS A 80 14.55 -6.28 2.96
C LYS A 80 14.95 -6.65 4.39
N TRP A 81 15.38 -7.89 4.61
CA TRP A 81 16.06 -8.24 5.85
C TRP A 81 17.50 -7.75 5.75
N ARG A 82 17.96 -7.01 6.76
CA ARG A 82 19.39 -6.88 6.99
C ARG A 82 19.81 -8.16 7.73
N ARG A 83 20.77 -8.88 7.16
CA ARG A 83 21.55 -9.88 7.90
C ARG A 83 22.42 -9.16 8.92
#